data_AF-A0A5M6I162-F1
#
_entry.id   AF-A0A5M6I162-F1
#
_cell.length_a   1.000
_cell.length_b   1.000
_cell.length_c   1.000
_cell.angle_alpha   90.00
_cell.angle_beta   90.00
_cell.angle_gamma   90.00
#
_symmetry.space_group_name_H-M   'P 1'
#
loop_
_entity.id
_entity.type
_entity.pdbx_description
1 polymer ?
#
loop_
_entity_poly.entity_id
_entity_poly.type
_entity_poly.pdbx_seq_one_letter_code
_entity_poly.pdbx_strand_id
1 'polypeptide(L)' 'MRNRSLLALFVLAASVPAAAAQSPREALRSACSADAKSFCANVTPGGGRILRCLQDNRDKLSEACRAALAAAKQAK' A
#
# COMPACT_ATOMS: atom_id res chain seq x y z
N MET A 1 39.44 18.46 10.96
CA MET A 1 40.10 19.15 9.84
C MET A 1 39.03 19.54 8.83
N ARG A 2 38.87 20.84 8.59
CA ARG A 2 37.74 21.47 7.89
C ARG A 2 38.26 21.89 6.52
N ASN A 3 38.05 21.04 5.50
CA ASN A 3 38.59 21.31 4.18
C ASN A 3 37.55 21.96 3.27
N ARG A 4 37.90 23.16 2.82
CA ARG A 4 37.12 24.09 2.02
C ARG A 4 37.38 23.77 0.55
N SER A 5 36.37 23.37 -0.21
CA SER A 5 36.42 23.50 -1.67
C SER A 5 35.00 23.73 -2.19
N LEU A 6 34.65 25.02 -2.29
CA LEU A 6 33.62 25.50 -3.19
C LEU A 6 34.11 25.23 -4.61
N LEU A 7 33.30 24.56 -5.44
CA LEU A 7 33.21 24.68 -6.91
C LEU A 7 32.58 23.41 -7.50
N ALA A 8 31.29 23.52 -7.86
CA ALA A 8 30.69 23.01 -9.11
C ALA A 8 29.18 22.86 -8.90
N LEU A 9 28.46 23.93 -9.23
CA LEU A 9 27.06 23.92 -9.56
C LEU A 9 26.83 22.93 -10.72
N PHE A 10 26.40 21.72 -10.41
CA PHE A 10 25.77 20.81 -11.37
C PHE A 10 24.60 20.13 -10.67
N VAL A 11 23.61 20.93 -10.26
CA VAL A 11 22.27 20.41 -9.97
C VAL A 11 21.60 20.18 -11.31
N LEU A 12 21.93 19.07 -11.98
CA LEU A 12 21.05 18.54 -13.02
C LEU A 12 19.79 18.10 -12.30
N ALA A 13 18.76 18.93 -12.37
CA ALA A 13 17.41 18.59 -11.94
C ALA A 13 16.90 17.44 -12.81
N ALA A 14 17.22 16.21 -12.44
CA ALA A 14 16.59 15.03 -13.00
C ALA A 14 15.11 15.07 -12.58
N SER A 15 14.25 15.40 -13.53
CA SER A 15 12.80 15.28 -13.42
C SER A 15 12.45 13.82 -13.12
N VAL A 16 12.26 13.50 -11.84
CA VAL A 16 11.66 12.24 -11.43
C VAL A 16 10.28 12.16 -12.08
N PRO A 17 10.03 11.21 -12.99
CA PRO A 17 8.69 11.02 -13.50
C PRO A 17 7.86 10.53 -12.31
N ALA A 18 6.86 11.31 -11.93
CA ALA A 18 5.81 10.85 -11.03
C ALA A 18 4.98 9.82 -11.81
N ALA A 19 5.53 8.62 -12.04
CA ALA A 19 4.72 7.47 -12.39
C ALA A 19 3.68 7.36 -11.27
N ALA A 20 2.40 7.43 -11.61
CA ALA A 20 1.30 7.29 -10.67
C ALA A 20 1.48 5.96 -9.94
N ALA A 21 2.14 6.01 -8.79
CA ALA A 21 2.39 4.86 -7.97
C ALA A 21 1.06 4.57 -7.28
N GLN A 22 0.18 3.77 -7.90
CA GLN A 22 -0.87 3.11 -7.15
C GLN A 22 -0.18 2.39 -6.00
N SER A 23 -0.44 2.87 -4.79
CA SER A 23 0.14 2.25 -3.63
C SER A 23 -0.36 0.80 -3.56
N PRO A 24 0.47 -0.17 -3.12
CA PRO A 24 0.01 -1.53 -2.87
C PRO A 24 -1.22 -1.59 -1.95
N ARG A 25 -1.41 -0.55 -1.12
CA ARG A 25 -2.58 -0.35 -0.26
C ARG A 25 -3.85 -0.02 -1.03
N GLU A 26 -3.78 0.79 -2.08
CA GLU A 26 -4.95 1.11 -2.92
C GLU A 26 -5.40 -0.10 -3.72
N ALA A 27 -4.44 -0.86 -4.28
CA ALA A 27 -4.73 -2.13 -4.96
C ALA A 27 -5.44 -3.11 -4.01
N LEU A 28 -4.94 -3.25 -2.78
CA LEU A 28 -5.57 -4.05 -1.74
C LEU A 28 -6.99 -3.56 -1.39
N ARG A 29 -7.15 -2.26 -1.20
CA ARG A 29 -8.44 -1.68 -0.82
C ARG A 29 -9.48 -1.89 -1.93
N SER A 30 -9.09 -1.72 -3.19
CA SER A 30 -9.96 -1.94 -4.35
C SER A 30 -10.39 -3.41 -4.43
N ALA A 31 -9.42 -4.33 -4.43
CA ALA A 31 -9.65 -5.77 -4.53
C ALA A 31 -10.53 -6.32 -3.40
N CYS A 32 -10.35 -5.80 -2.18
CA CYS A 32 -11.08 -6.26 -1.00
C CYS A 32 -12.33 -5.44 -0.67
N SER A 33 -12.72 -4.45 -1.50
CA SER A 33 -13.81 -3.53 -1.15
C SER A 33 -15.17 -4.21 -1.01
N ALA A 34 -15.50 -5.13 -1.90
CA ALA A 34 -16.74 -5.91 -1.84
C ALA A 34 -16.73 -6.88 -0.66
N ASP A 35 -15.63 -7.60 -0.47
CA ASP A 35 -15.47 -8.53 0.66
C ASP A 35 -15.51 -7.81 2.01
N ALA A 36 -14.90 -6.64 2.12
CA ALA A 36 -14.94 -5.81 3.32
C ALA A 36 -16.37 -5.36 3.63
N LYS A 37 -17.18 -5.07 2.62
CA LYS A 37 -18.61 -4.75 2.81
C LYS A 37 -19.41 -5.97 3.24
N SER A 38 -19.14 -7.15 2.69
CA SER A 38 -19.89 -8.38 3.02
C SER A 38 -19.54 -8.95 4.40
N PHE A 39 -18.25 -8.97 4.75
CA PHE A 39 -17.76 -9.67 5.94
C PHE A 39 -17.35 -8.73 7.08
N CYS A 40 -17.04 -7.47 6.78
CA CYS A 40 -16.47 -6.52 7.74
C CYS A 40 -17.29 -5.21 7.89
N ALA A 41 -18.57 -5.20 7.49
CA ALA A 41 -19.43 -4.00 7.56
C ALA A 41 -19.51 -3.39 8.97
N ASN A 42 -19.46 -4.22 10.01
CA ASN A 42 -19.56 -3.79 11.41
C ASN A 42 -18.21 -3.36 12.01
N VAL A 43 -17.13 -3.38 11.23
CA VAL A 43 -15.79 -3.03 11.71
C VAL A 43 -15.54 -1.55 11.53
N THR A 44 -15.28 -0.84 12.62
CA THR A 44 -14.94 0.59 12.56
C THR A 44 -13.66 0.80 11.74
N PRO A 45 -13.67 1.64 10.68
CA PRO A 45 -12.49 1.93 9.87
C PRO A 45 -11.33 2.52 10.69
N GLY A 46 -10.09 2.35 10.20
CA GLY A 46 -8.88 2.87 10.84
C GLY A 46 -8.06 1.82 11.60
N GLY A 47 -6.79 2.13 11.88
CA GLY A 47 -5.87 1.28 12.66
C GLY A 47 -5.63 -0.13 12.10
N GLY A 48 -5.90 -0.36 10.81
CA GLY A 48 -5.79 -1.70 10.21
C GLY A 48 -6.87 -2.70 10.63
N ARG A 49 -7.94 -2.29 11.32
CA ARG A 49 -9.00 -3.21 11.78
C ARG A 49 -9.71 -3.96 10.65
N ILE A 50 -10.03 -3.26 9.55
CA ILE A 50 -10.61 -3.89 8.35
C ILE A 50 -9.66 -4.95 7.78
N LEU A 51 -8.35 -4.65 7.76
CA LEU A 51 -7.34 -5.59 7.28
C LEU A 51 -7.30 -6.85 8.14
N ARG A 52 -7.40 -6.69 9.46
CA ARG A 52 -7.48 -7.82 10.39
C ARG A 52 -8.74 -8.65 10.17
N CYS A 53 -9.91 -8.02 10.06
CA CYS A 53 -11.16 -8.72 9.76
C CYS A 53 -11.10 -9.51 8.44
N LEU A 54 -10.54 -8.92 7.39
CA LEU A 54 -10.30 -9.62 6.13
C LEU A 54 -9.37 -10.82 6.33
N GLN A 55 -8.27 -10.66 7.09
CA GLN A 55 -7.37 -11.78 7.40
C GLN A 55 -8.06 -12.92 8.14
N ASP A 56 -8.92 -12.62 9.11
CA ASP A 56 -9.68 -13.60 9.89
C ASP A 56 -10.75 -14.32 9.03
N ASN A 57 -11.21 -13.69 7.95
CA ASN A 57 -12.17 -14.26 7.00
C ASN A 57 -11.53 -14.73 5.68
N ARG A 58 -10.20 -14.92 5.63
CA ARG A 58 -9.44 -15.15 4.37
C ARG A 58 -10.04 -16.20 3.45
N ASP A 59 -10.55 -17.28 4.01
CA ASP A 59 -11.08 -18.42 3.25
C ASP A 59 -12.44 -18.11 2.59
N LYS A 60 -13.15 -17.10 3.08
CA LYS A 60 -14.45 -16.65 2.58
C LYS A 60 -14.38 -15.52 1.56
N LEU A 61 -13.22 -14.89 1.42
CA LEU A 61 -13.03 -13.74 0.53
C LEU A 61 -13.04 -14.18 -0.94
N SER A 62 -13.17 -13.20 -1.84
CA SER A 62 -12.85 -13.40 -3.25
C SER A 62 -11.38 -13.80 -3.46
N GLU A 63 -11.10 -14.48 -4.57
CA GLU A 63 -9.73 -14.83 -4.96
C GLU A 63 -8.86 -13.57 -5.16
N ALA A 64 -9.43 -12.52 -5.76
CA ALA A 64 -8.77 -11.24 -5.95
C ALA A 64 -8.31 -10.62 -4.62
N CYS A 65 -9.18 -10.60 -3.60
CA CYS A 65 -8.82 -10.07 -2.29
C CYS A 65 -7.78 -10.94 -1.57
N ARG A 66 -7.87 -12.27 -1.67
CA ARG A 66 -6.83 -13.18 -1.12
C ARG A 66 -5.46 -12.92 -1.74
N ALA A 67 -5.40 -12.80 -3.06
CA ALA A 67 -4.17 -12.52 -3.79
C ALA A 67 -3.58 -11.15 -3.37
N ALA A 68 -4.43 -10.12 -3.29
CA ALA A 68 -4.00 -8.80 -2.85
C ALA A 68 -3.52 -8.77 -1.40
N LEU A 69 -4.17 -9.51 -0.48
CA LEU A 69 -3.72 -9.67 0.90
C LEU A 69 -2.35 -10.35 0.99
N ALA A 70 -2.08 -11.34 0.13
CA ALA A 70 -0.79 -12.00 0.07
C ALA A 70 0.30 -11.04 -0.45
N ALA A 71 0.02 -10.29 -1.52
CA ALA A 71 0.93 -9.28 -2.06
C ALA A 71 1.24 -8.16 -1.05
N ALA A 72 0.24 -7.71 -0.30
CA ALA A 72 0.41 -6.67 0.72
C ALA A 72 1.28 -7.11 1.91
N LYS A 73 1.34 -8.41 2.22
CA LYS A 73 2.26 -8.96 3.24
C LYS A 73 3.72 -8.98 2.80
N GLN A 74 3.97 -9.00 1.49
CA GLN A 74 5.31 -9.11 0.88
C GLN A 74 5.99 -7.75 0.72
N ALA A 75 5.23 -6.65 0.75
CA ALA A 75 5.74 -5.28 0.66
C ALA A 75 6.29 -4.74 1.99
N LYS A 76 6.81 -5.64 2.84
CA LYS A 76 7.24 -5.35 4.21
C LYS A 76 8.76 -5.15 4.29
#